data_AF-A0A951RRR4-F1
#
_entry.id   AF-A0A951RRR4-F1
#
_cell.length_a   1.000
_cell.length_b   1.000
_cell.length_c   1.000
_cell.angle_alpha   90.00
_cell.angle_beta   90.00
_cell.angle_gamma   90.00
#
_symmetry.space_group_name_H-M   'P 1'
#
loop_
_entity.id
_entity.type
_entity.pdbx_description
1 polymer ?
#
loop_
_entity_poly.entity_id
_entity_poly.type
_entity_poly.pdbx_seq_one_letter_code
_entity_poly.pdbx_strand_id
1 'polypeptide(L)'
;APKNTGLFHFPTVERWGIIFAFNGLEPLWQLPDFYDERGPVEGQRIPDDELIFQTERVFSMNTDPWVVCANTLDQNHVITLHHISPECMPGVDGIRWKPYEVSYEFIARHWKSEEARYSGGIFGTTFFYQSSTFDGRWFGILAPMGMPRPGVTEPYFVLAVRKGDGSEKALKTAQEIAEYALDIERRFVWQDYSILTLIKFRQGTLTKSDKPLAKFLDHIRNYPRAHPAADFLR
;
A
#
# COMPACT_ATOMS: atom_id res chain seq x y z
N ALA A 1 42.40 -15.06 2.59
CA ALA A 1 41.21 -14.57 3.32
C ALA A 1 40.61 -15.71 4.13
N PRO A 2 40.01 -15.48 5.31
CA PRO A 2 39.34 -16.55 6.05
C PRO A 2 38.17 -17.08 5.23
N LYS A 3 37.94 -18.40 5.25
CA LYS A 3 37.02 -19.08 4.32
C LYS A 3 35.53 -18.75 4.49
N ASN A 4 35.15 -18.05 5.57
CA ASN A 4 33.76 -17.75 5.95
C ASN A 4 33.50 -16.25 6.20
N THR A 5 34.19 -15.33 5.48
CA THR A 5 34.00 -13.87 5.65
C THR A 5 33.04 -13.26 4.63
N GLY A 6 31.98 -13.99 4.24
CA GLY A 6 30.96 -13.47 3.33
C GLY A 6 29.74 -12.96 4.11
N LEU A 7 29.16 -11.83 3.69
CA LEU A 7 27.81 -11.45 4.07
C LEU A 7 26.83 -11.89 2.98
N PHE A 8 25.61 -12.26 3.36
CA PHE A 8 24.57 -12.53 2.36
C PHE A 8 24.16 -11.23 1.67
N HIS A 9 24.10 -11.24 0.34
CA HIS A 9 23.67 -10.09 -0.46
C HIS A 9 22.22 -10.30 -0.91
N PHE A 10 21.30 -9.56 -0.32
CA PHE A 10 19.89 -9.57 -0.74
C PHE A 10 19.72 -8.85 -2.08
N PRO A 11 18.82 -9.30 -2.97
CA PRO A 11 18.45 -8.51 -4.15
C PRO A 11 17.89 -7.16 -3.72
N THR A 12 18.45 -6.08 -4.27
CA THR A 12 18.05 -4.71 -3.96
C THR A 12 17.76 -3.90 -5.20
N VAL A 13 16.83 -2.95 -5.09
CA VAL A 13 16.55 -1.93 -6.12
C VAL A 13 16.24 -0.61 -5.44
N GLU A 14 16.64 0.50 -6.05
CA GLU A 14 16.22 1.84 -5.65
C GLU A 14 15.12 2.32 -6.60
N ARG A 15 14.03 2.85 -6.03
CA ARG A 15 12.98 3.55 -6.77
C ARG A 15 12.31 4.57 -5.85
N TRP A 16 11.96 5.73 -6.38
CA TRP A 16 11.26 6.80 -5.66
C TRP A 16 12.00 7.32 -4.41
N GLY A 17 13.32 7.22 -4.37
CA GLY A 17 14.15 7.61 -3.22
C GLY A 17 14.12 6.60 -2.07
N ILE A 18 13.63 5.37 -2.29
CA ILE A 18 13.61 4.28 -1.32
C ILE A 18 14.44 3.11 -1.85
N ILE A 19 15.27 2.54 -0.96
CA ILE A 19 15.97 1.27 -1.23
C ILE A 19 15.08 0.12 -0.77
N PHE A 20 14.72 -0.75 -1.71
CA PHE A 20 13.98 -1.97 -1.46
C PHE A 20 14.95 -3.15 -1.42
N ALA A 21 14.74 -4.06 -0.48
CA ALA A 21 15.43 -5.34 -0.40
C ALA A 21 14.41 -6.48 -0.41
N PHE A 22 14.65 -7.48 -1.25
CA PHE A 22 13.80 -8.68 -1.29
C PHE A 22 14.35 -9.76 -0.37
N ASN A 23 13.51 -10.28 0.53
CA ASN A 23 13.90 -11.33 1.48
C ASN A 23 13.85 -12.73 0.85
N GLY A 24 14.69 -12.95 -0.16
CA GLY A 24 14.82 -14.21 -0.92
C GLY A 24 15.94 -14.13 -1.95
N LEU A 25 16.05 -15.13 -2.83
CA LEU A 25 17.07 -15.17 -3.88
C LEU A 25 16.69 -14.34 -5.11
N GLU A 26 15.40 -14.34 -5.47
CA GLU A 26 14.85 -13.63 -6.63
C GLU A 26 13.47 -13.06 -6.28
N PRO A 27 13.16 -11.78 -6.63
CA PRO A 27 11.86 -11.17 -6.33
C PRO A 27 10.67 -11.94 -6.93
N LEU A 28 9.65 -12.20 -6.12
CA LEU A 28 8.40 -12.86 -6.56
C LEU A 28 7.52 -11.96 -7.44
N TRP A 29 7.69 -10.64 -7.32
CA TRP A 29 6.95 -9.62 -8.04
C TRP A 29 7.83 -8.38 -8.22
N GLN A 30 7.48 -7.56 -9.20
CA GLN A 30 8.16 -6.29 -9.48
C GLN A 30 7.45 -5.15 -8.78
N LEU A 31 8.18 -4.12 -8.36
CA LEU A 31 7.58 -2.92 -7.77
C LEU A 31 6.48 -2.37 -8.70
N PRO A 32 5.30 -2.03 -8.16
CA PRO A 32 4.16 -1.62 -8.98
C PRO A 32 4.46 -0.34 -9.76
N ASP A 33 3.81 -0.18 -10.90
CA ASP A 33 3.71 1.12 -11.55
C ASP A 33 2.48 1.87 -11.06
N PHE A 34 2.46 3.19 -11.25
CA PHE A 34 1.25 3.97 -11.09
C PHE A 34 0.38 3.87 -12.33
N TYR A 35 -0.93 3.82 -12.12
CA TYR A 35 -1.94 3.82 -13.18
C TYR A 35 -2.89 5.01 -13.00
N ASP A 36 -3.51 5.43 -14.09
CA ASP A 36 -4.53 6.48 -14.09
C ASP A 36 -5.74 6.15 -13.18
N GLU A 37 -6.72 7.04 -13.15
CA GLU A 37 -7.91 6.97 -12.28
C GLU A 37 -8.77 5.71 -12.47
N ARG A 38 -8.53 4.91 -13.52
CA ARG A 38 -9.20 3.63 -13.76
C ARG A 38 -8.42 2.44 -13.17
N GLY A 39 -7.33 2.70 -12.46
CA GLY A 39 -6.57 1.70 -11.72
C GLY A 39 -5.77 0.73 -12.61
N PRO A 40 -5.12 -0.29 -12.01
CA PRO A 40 -4.27 -1.26 -12.70
C PRO A 40 -5.07 -2.36 -13.43
N VAL A 41 -6.40 -2.25 -13.51
CA VAL A 41 -7.25 -3.17 -14.27
C VAL A 41 -7.55 -2.59 -15.65
N GLU A 42 -8.16 -1.40 -15.69
CA GLU A 42 -8.64 -0.77 -16.92
C GLU A 42 -7.87 0.50 -17.30
N GLY A 43 -7.05 1.00 -16.38
CA GLY A 43 -6.28 2.22 -16.55
C GLY A 43 -5.00 2.04 -17.33
N GLN A 44 -4.44 3.17 -17.71
CA GLN A 44 -3.15 3.24 -18.37
C GLN A 44 -2.04 3.47 -17.36
N ARG A 45 -0.94 2.73 -17.52
CA ARG A 45 0.30 2.98 -16.79
C ARG A 45 0.76 4.41 -17.06
N ILE A 46 1.08 5.14 -15.99
CA ILE A 46 1.71 6.47 -16.08
C ILE A 46 3.21 6.28 -15.90
N PRO A 47 4.04 6.65 -16.89
CA PRO A 47 5.50 6.60 -16.77
C PRO A 47 6.03 7.45 -15.60
N ASP A 48 7.07 6.96 -14.91
CA ASP A 48 7.68 7.66 -13.77
C ASP A 48 8.20 9.06 -14.15
N ASP A 49 8.66 9.26 -15.38
CA ASP A 49 9.12 10.55 -15.87
C ASP A 49 7.99 11.56 -16.13
N GLU A 50 6.72 11.13 -16.12
CA GLU A 50 5.53 12.00 -16.14
C GLU A 50 5.04 12.41 -14.75
N LEU A 51 5.68 11.90 -13.70
CA LEU A 51 5.26 12.07 -12.31
C LEU A 51 6.26 12.93 -11.55
N ILE A 52 5.75 13.63 -10.54
CA ILE A 52 6.56 14.08 -9.41
C ILE A 52 6.27 13.16 -8.23
N PHE A 53 7.32 12.87 -7.46
CA PHE A 53 7.22 12.02 -6.28
C PHE A 53 7.54 12.81 -5.02
N GLN A 54 6.75 12.58 -3.97
CA GLN A 54 7.07 13.01 -2.61
C GLN A 54 7.10 11.79 -1.70
N THR A 55 8.24 11.56 -1.07
CA THR A 55 8.48 10.40 -0.23
C THR A 55 8.67 10.83 1.22
N GLU A 56 7.98 10.17 2.15
CA GLU A 56 8.15 10.43 3.58
C GLU A 56 8.08 9.16 4.42
N ARG A 57 8.86 9.13 5.50
CA ARG A 57 8.70 8.12 6.54
C ARG A 57 7.50 8.49 7.41
N VAL A 58 6.62 7.53 7.63
CA VAL A 58 5.47 7.65 8.54
C VAL A 58 5.90 7.18 9.95
N PHE A 59 5.09 7.49 10.97
CA PHE A 59 5.30 6.98 12.33
C PHE A 59 5.25 5.44 12.36
N SER A 60 6.01 4.85 13.28
CA SER A 60 6.05 3.40 13.47
C SER A 60 4.80 2.89 14.18
N MET A 61 4.35 1.68 13.84
CA MET A 61 3.22 1.00 14.49
C MET A 61 3.71 -0.27 15.18
N ASN A 62 3.14 -0.61 16.35
CA ASN A 62 3.49 -1.84 17.10
C ASN A 62 2.71 -3.07 16.58
N THR A 63 2.84 -3.35 15.29
CA THR A 63 2.27 -4.51 14.62
C THR A 63 3.15 -4.94 13.44
N ASP A 64 2.97 -6.15 12.93
CA ASP A 64 3.65 -6.61 11.71
C ASP A 64 3.02 -5.97 10.45
N PRO A 65 3.77 -5.75 9.36
CA PRO A 65 3.24 -5.09 8.17
C PRO A 65 2.01 -5.75 7.55
N TRP A 66 1.93 -7.09 7.60
CA TRP A 66 0.79 -7.82 7.05
C TRP A 66 -0.52 -7.47 7.75
N VAL A 67 -0.48 -7.05 9.03
CA VAL A 67 -1.64 -6.57 9.77
C VAL A 67 -2.12 -5.24 9.21
N VAL A 68 -1.19 -4.34 8.88
CA VAL A 68 -1.52 -3.07 8.24
C VAL A 68 -2.09 -3.33 6.84
N CYS A 69 -1.51 -4.24 6.05
CA CYS A 69 -2.10 -4.62 4.76
C CYS A 69 -3.48 -5.27 4.91
N ALA A 70 -3.73 -6.04 5.97
CA ALA A 70 -5.04 -6.67 6.20
C ALA A 70 -6.16 -5.63 6.37
N ASN A 71 -5.83 -4.45 6.90
CA ASN A 71 -6.75 -3.33 7.00
C ASN A 71 -7.34 -2.95 5.64
N THR A 72 -6.55 -2.98 4.56
CA THR A 72 -7.03 -2.71 3.18
C THR A 72 -8.19 -3.63 2.76
N LEU A 73 -8.32 -4.85 3.28
CA LEU A 73 -9.46 -5.74 2.97
C LEU A 73 -10.51 -5.83 4.08
N ASP A 74 -10.35 -5.08 5.17
CA ASP A 74 -11.40 -4.89 6.17
C ASP A 74 -12.34 -3.77 5.71
N GLN A 75 -13.41 -4.12 5.01
CA GLN A 75 -14.33 -3.10 4.50
C GLN A 75 -15.10 -2.38 5.62
N ASN A 76 -15.21 -2.99 6.81
CA ASN A 76 -15.94 -2.38 7.92
C ASN A 76 -15.16 -1.20 8.50
N HIS A 77 -13.83 -1.23 8.57
CA HIS A 77 -13.06 -0.05 9.00
C HIS A 77 -13.21 1.11 8.00
N VAL A 78 -13.17 0.82 6.69
CA VAL A 78 -13.37 1.85 5.64
C VAL A 78 -14.73 2.52 5.81
N ILE A 79 -15.76 1.73 6.13
CA ILE A 79 -17.12 2.24 6.35
C ILE A 79 -17.21 3.06 7.65
N THR A 80 -16.71 2.50 8.75
CA THR A 80 -16.97 3.04 10.10
C THR A 80 -15.98 4.13 10.51
N LEU A 81 -14.70 3.97 10.19
CA LEU A 81 -13.63 4.87 10.59
C LEU A 81 -13.41 5.98 9.55
N HIS A 82 -13.49 5.65 8.27
CA HIS A 82 -13.30 6.61 7.18
C HIS A 82 -14.62 7.17 6.61
N HIS A 83 -15.75 6.76 7.18
CA HIS A 83 -17.09 7.25 6.82
C HIS A 83 -17.47 7.05 5.35
N ILE A 84 -17.03 5.95 4.74
CA ILE A 84 -17.43 5.55 3.39
C ILE A 84 -18.74 4.77 3.43
N SER A 85 -19.65 5.06 2.50
CA SER A 85 -20.93 4.35 2.43
C SER A 85 -20.74 2.85 2.11
N PRO A 86 -21.44 1.93 2.80
CA PRO A 86 -21.32 0.49 2.57
C PRO A 86 -21.58 0.06 1.13
N GLU A 87 -22.49 0.73 0.44
CA GLU A 87 -22.93 0.42 -0.92
C GLU A 87 -21.82 0.66 -1.96
N CYS A 88 -20.77 1.40 -1.58
CA CYS A 88 -19.61 1.65 -2.41
C CYS A 88 -18.63 0.47 -2.40
N MET A 89 -18.64 -0.39 -1.38
CA MET A 89 -17.59 -1.40 -1.23
C MET A 89 -17.78 -2.59 -2.18
N PRO A 90 -16.73 -3.04 -2.89
CA PRO A 90 -16.84 -4.17 -3.79
C PRO A 90 -16.80 -5.43 -2.93
N GLY A 91 -17.91 -6.16 -2.82
CA GLY A 91 -17.92 -7.45 -2.12
C GLY A 91 -16.80 -8.39 -2.63
N VAL A 92 -16.59 -9.54 -1.98
CA VAL A 92 -15.45 -10.43 -2.26
C VAL A 92 -15.24 -10.80 -3.75
N ASP A 93 -16.32 -10.85 -4.55
CA ASP A 93 -16.28 -11.18 -5.98
C ASP A 93 -15.80 -10.00 -6.85
N GLY A 94 -15.90 -8.77 -6.35
CA GLY A 94 -15.36 -7.55 -6.99
C GLY A 94 -13.88 -7.30 -6.67
N ILE A 95 -13.24 -8.21 -5.93
CA ILE A 95 -11.81 -8.14 -5.60
C ILE A 95 -11.04 -9.08 -6.52
N ARG A 96 -9.98 -8.56 -7.13
CA ARG A 96 -9.06 -9.31 -7.97
C ARG A 96 -7.97 -9.93 -7.11
N TRP A 97 -7.75 -11.23 -7.31
CA TRP A 97 -6.76 -12.02 -6.59
C TRP A 97 -5.75 -12.59 -7.57
N LYS A 98 -4.48 -12.22 -7.42
CA LYS A 98 -3.33 -12.83 -8.11
C LYS A 98 -2.41 -13.48 -7.06
N PRO A 99 -1.41 -14.29 -7.46
CA PRO A 99 -0.53 -14.97 -6.51
C PRO A 99 0.21 -14.07 -5.53
N TYR A 100 0.53 -12.83 -5.92
CA TYR A 100 1.30 -11.88 -5.09
C TYR A 100 0.70 -10.48 -5.06
N GLU A 101 -0.55 -10.33 -5.51
CA GLU A 101 -1.24 -9.04 -5.60
C GLU A 101 -2.72 -9.26 -5.32
N VAL A 102 -3.31 -8.36 -4.53
CA VAL A 102 -4.75 -8.24 -4.35
C VAL A 102 -5.14 -6.82 -4.67
N SER A 103 -6.18 -6.60 -5.48
CA SER A 103 -6.63 -5.25 -5.83
C SER A 103 -8.14 -5.19 -5.99
N TYR A 104 -8.70 -4.01 -5.79
CA TYR A 104 -10.11 -3.74 -6.04
C TYR A 104 -10.34 -2.26 -6.31
N GLU A 105 -11.42 -1.96 -7.00
CA GLU A 105 -11.82 -0.62 -7.37
C GLU A 105 -13.21 -0.31 -6.81
N PHE A 106 -13.40 0.94 -6.38
CA PHE A 106 -14.69 1.43 -5.95
C PHE A 106 -14.83 2.93 -6.13
N ILE A 107 -16.09 3.38 -6.15
CA ILE A 107 -16.45 4.79 -6.21
C ILE A 107 -17.17 5.13 -4.93
N ALA A 108 -16.68 6.15 -4.22
CA ALA A 108 -17.32 6.66 -3.02
C ALA A 108 -17.55 8.17 -3.12
N ARG A 109 -18.29 8.71 -2.16
CA ARG A 109 -18.29 10.15 -1.90
C ARG A 109 -17.47 10.41 -0.66
N HIS A 110 -16.47 11.27 -0.77
CA HIS A 110 -15.73 11.71 0.40
C HIS A 110 -16.53 12.79 1.17
N TRP A 111 -16.06 13.21 2.35
CA TRP A 111 -16.81 14.05 3.30
C TRP A 111 -17.26 15.43 2.77
N LYS A 112 -16.73 15.94 1.65
CA LYS A 112 -17.27 17.16 1.00
C LYS A 112 -18.35 16.87 -0.07
N SER A 113 -18.89 15.65 -0.12
CA SER A 113 -19.88 15.18 -1.10
C SER A 113 -19.38 15.04 -2.55
N GLU A 114 -18.09 15.22 -2.81
CA GLU A 114 -17.50 15.01 -4.14
C GLU A 114 -17.22 13.52 -4.37
N GLU A 115 -17.40 13.07 -5.61
CA GLU A 115 -17.05 11.72 -6.03
C GLU A 115 -15.54 11.52 -5.93
N ALA A 116 -15.15 10.42 -5.29
CA ALA A 116 -13.80 9.94 -5.20
C ALA A 116 -13.75 8.52 -5.78
N ARG A 117 -12.81 8.31 -6.71
CA ARG A 117 -12.52 6.98 -7.27
C ARG A 117 -11.31 6.44 -6.54
N TYR A 118 -11.39 5.18 -6.14
CA TYR A 118 -10.33 4.47 -5.46
C TYR A 118 -10.02 3.19 -6.21
N SER A 119 -8.74 2.96 -6.45
CA SER A 119 -8.17 1.65 -6.77
C SER A 119 -7.18 1.31 -5.68
N GLY A 120 -7.58 0.41 -4.79
CA GLY A 120 -6.78 -0.03 -3.64
C GLY A 120 -6.17 -1.40 -3.90
N GLY A 121 -5.01 -1.66 -3.31
CA GLY A 121 -4.38 -2.96 -3.44
C GLY A 121 -3.24 -3.23 -2.47
N ILE A 122 -2.81 -4.48 -2.49
CA ILE A 122 -1.72 -5.01 -1.69
C ILE A 122 -0.80 -5.79 -2.62
N PHE A 123 0.50 -5.52 -2.56
CA PHE A 123 1.54 -6.34 -3.18
C PHE A 123 2.30 -7.11 -2.09
N GLY A 124 2.34 -8.43 -2.24
CA GLY A 124 2.89 -9.34 -1.24
C GLY A 124 2.21 -9.22 0.12
N THR A 125 3.00 -8.96 1.16
CA THR A 125 2.53 -8.91 2.55
C THR A 125 2.87 -7.61 3.28
N THR A 126 3.50 -6.65 2.59
CA THR A 126 4.12 -5.48 3.21
C THR A 126 4.03 -4.21 2.36
N PHE A 127 3.13 -4.17 1.37
CA PHE A 127 3.12 -3.10 0.39
C PHE A 127 1.68 -2.75 0.02
N PHE A 128 1.25 -1.55 0.40
CA PHE A 128 -0.04 -1.00 0.00
C PHE A 128 0.08 -0.15 -1.27
N TYR A 129 -0.93 -0.21 -2.12
CA TYR A 129 -1.08 0.55 -3.35
C TYR A 129 -2.42 1.27 -3.35
N GLN A 130 -2.42 2.51 -3.82
CA GLN A 130 -3.61 3.27 -4.10
C GLN A 130 -3.41 4.14 -5.35
N SER A 131 -4.44 4.18 -6.19
CA SER A 131 -4.62 5.20 -7.23
C SER A 131 -5.99 5.83 -7.01
N SER A 132 -6.03 7.14 -6.84
CA SER A 132 -7.26 7.84 -6.47
C SER A 132 -7.43 9.15 -7.20
N THR A 133 -8.69 9.54 -7.38
CA THR A 133 -9.06 10.86 -7.91
C THR A 133 -10.02 11.54 -6.98
N PHE A 134 -9.67 12.76 -6.56
CA PHE A 134 -10.49 13.62 -5.71
C PHE A 134 -10.65 14.97 -6.42
N ASP A 135 -11.89 15.46 -6.57
CA ASP A 135 -12.17 16.73 -7.28
C ASP A 135 -11.53 16.79 -8.68
N GLY A 136 -11.54 15.66 -9.40
CA GLY A 136 -10.89 15.52 -10.72
C GLY A 136 -9.35 15.53 -10.69
N ARG A 137 -8.72 15.63 -9.51
CA ARG A 137 -7.27 15.60 -9.32
C ARG A 137 -6.84 14.18 -8.98
N TRP A 138 -6.07 13.58 -9.87
CA TRP A 138 -5.48 12.27 -9.67
C TRP A 138 -4.25 12.35 -8.78
N PHE A 139 -4.10 11.37 -7.90
CA PHE A 139 -2.85 11.07 -7.21
C PHE A 139 -2.71 9.55 -6.98
N GLY A 140 -1.48 9.09 -6.93
CA GLY A 140 -1.11 7.74 -6.53
C GLY A 140 -0.43 7.74 -5.17
N ILE A 141 -0.67 6.71 -4.38
CA ILE A 141 0.01 6.46 -3.11
C ILE A 141 0.51 5.03 -3.08
N LEU A 142 1.75 4.87 -2.66
CA LEU A 142 2.26 3.59 -2.18
C LEU A 142 2.61 3.74 -0.71
N ALA A 143 2.37 2.68 0.05
CA ALA A 143 2.92 2.56 1.39
C ALA A 143 3.69 1.24 1.53
N PRO A 144 4.94 1.17 1.03
CA PRO A 144 5.87 0.13 1.45
C PRO A 144 6.15 0.17 2.95
N MET A 145 6.22 -1.01 3.55
CA MET A 145 6.34 -1.17 4.99
C MET A 145 7.58 -1.97 5.34
N GLY A 146 8.52 -1.30 6.00
CA GLY A 146 9.66 -1.96 6.63
C GLY A 146 9.26 -2.68 7.91
N MET A 147 10.00 -3.73 8.26
CA MET A 147 9.86 -4.46 9.52
C MET A 147 11.22 -4.49 10.23
N PRO A 148 11.61 -3.41 10.94
CA PRO A 148 12.93 -3.32 11.56
C PRO A 148 13.15 -4.38 12.66
N ARG A 149 12.07 -4.89 13.24
CA ARG A 149 12.04 -6.02 14.17
C ARG A 149 10.64 -6.65 14.18
N PRO A 150 10.48 -7.89 14.65
CA PRO A 150 9.17 -8.51 14.80
C PRO A 150 8.21 -7.64 15.61
N GLY A 151 6.95 -7.56 15.17
CA GLY A 151 5.90 -6.77 15.79
C GLY A 151 6.01 -5.26 15.59
N VAL A 152 6.84 -4.79 14.65
CA VAL A 152 6.93 -3.37 14.31
C VAL A 152 6.91 -3.14 12.82
N THR A 153 6.11 -2.17 12.43
CA THR A 153 5.99 -1.67 11.06
C THR A 153 6.53 -0.24 10.98
N GLU A 154 7.31 0.03 9.94
CA GLU A 154 7.72 1.37 9.52
C GLU A 154 7.21 1.64 8.11
N PRO A 155 6.07 2.32 7.95
CA PRO A 155 5.56 2.69 6.64
C PRO A 155 6.36 3.86 6.06
N TYR A 156 6.51 3.85 4.74
CA TYR A 156 7.01 4.98 3.97
C TYR A 156 5.95 5.32 2.94
N PHE A 157 5.47 6.55 2.91
CA PHE A 157 4.60 7.01 1.84
C PHE A 157 5.44 7.40 0.63
N VAL A 158 5.00 6.94 -0.54
CA VAL A 158 5.43 7.46 -1.85
C VAL A 158 4.17 8.00 -2.51
N LEU A 159 4.03 9.32 -2.50
CA LEU A 159 2.98 10.00 -3.24
C LEU A 159 3.48 10.32 -4.65
N ALA A 160 2.61 10.09 -5.63
CA ALA A 160 2.81 10.49 -7.02
C ALA A 160 1.67 11.39 -7.51
N VAL A 161 2.01 12.44 -8.25
CA VAL A 161 1.05 13.27 -8.99
C VAL A 161 1.62 13.61 -10.37
N ARG A 162 0.76 13.94 -11.33
CA ARG A 162 1.19 14.28 -12.70
C ARG A 162 1.98 15.60 -12.70
N LYS A 163 3.13 15.62 -13.38
CA LYS A 163 3.97 16.82 -13.54
C LYS A 163 3.37 17.90 -14.45
N GLY A 164 2.34 17.55 -15.23
CA GLY A 164 1.78 18.39 -16.28
C GLY A 164 2.74 18.56 -17.46
N ASP A 165 2.82 19.76 -18.02
CA ASP A 165 3.72 20.09 -19.14
C ASP A 165 5.16 20.42 -18.70
N GLY A 166 5.46 20.35 -17.40
CA GLY A 166 6.78 20.66 -16.84
C GLY A 166 7.09 22.16 -16.74
N SER A 167 6.15 23.05 -17.08
CA SER A 167 6.29 24.48 -16.82
C SER A 167 6.34 24.76 -15.31
N GLU A 168 6.95 25.87 -14.90
CA GLU A 168 7.00 26.28 -13.48
C GLU A 168 5.59 26.34 -12.86
N LYS A 169 4.60 26.81 -13.64
CA LYS A 169 3.20 26.84 -13.22
C LYS A 169 2.65 25.42 -13.00
N ALA A 170 2.86 24.50 -13.94
CA ALA A 170 2.38 23.12 -13.81
C ALA A 170 3.05 22.40 -12.63
N LEU A 171 4.36 22.59 -12.43
CA LEU A 171 5.09 22.02 -11.30
C LEU A 171 4.58 22.56 -9.96
N LYS A 172 4.28 23.86 -9.88
CA LYS A 172 3.67 24.46 -8.69
C LYS A 172 2.29 23.87 -8.41
N THR A 173 1.44 23.73 -9.43
CA THR A 173 0.12 23.10 -9.27
C THR A 173 0.26 21.63 -8.85
N ALA A 174 1.19 20.89 -9.42
CA ALA A 174 1.46 19.51 -9.02
C ALA A 174 1.87 19.43 -7.53
N GLN A 175 2.76 20.32 -7.08
CA GLN A 175 3.16 20.41 -5.68
C GLN A 175 1.97 20.71 -4.74
N GLU A 176 1.07 21.62 -5.13
CA GLU A 176 -0.15 21.92 -4.35
C GLU A 176 -1.08 20.71 -4.26
N ILE A 177 -1.22 19.92 -5.33
CA ILE A 177 -1.98 18.67 -5.33
C ILE A 177 -1.30 17.63 -4.43
N ALA A 178 0.03 17.54 -4.47
CA ALA A 178 0.79 16.63 -3.66
C ALA A 178 0.61 16.91 -2.16
N GLU A 179 0.73 18.16 -1.75
CA GLU A 179 0.52 18.57 -0.35
C GLU A 179 -0.91 18.28 0.12
N TYR A 180 -1.90 18.54 -0.73
CA TYR A 180 -3.29 18.23 -0.44
C TYR A 180 -3.53 16.73 -0.26
N ALA A 181 -3.02 15.91 -1.17
CA ALA A 181 -3.16 14.45 -1.12
C ALA A 181 -2.46 13.87 0.10
N LEU A 182 -1.24 14.30 0.42
CA LEU A 182 -0.55 13.86 1.63
C LEU A 182 -1.27 14.25 2.91
N ASP A 183 -1.87 15.44 2.99
CA ASP A 183 -2.69 15.82 4.15
C ASP A 183 -3.90 14.87 4.33
N ILE A 184 -4.54 14.44 3.24
CA ILE A 184 -5.62 13.45 3.29
C ILE A 184 -5.09 12.11 3.82
N GLU A 185 -4.02 11.58 3.23
CA GLU A 185 -3.48 10.27 3.57
C GLU A 185 -2.95 10.21 5.00
N ARG A 186 -2.29 11.28 5.45
CA ARG A 186 -1.86 11.42 6.84
C ARG A 186 -3.04 11.39 7.81
N ARG A 187 -4.18 11.98 7.46
CA ARG A 187 -5.38 11.91 8.30
C ARG A 187 -5.96 10.50 8.36
N PHE A 188 -6.02 9.78 7.23
CA PHE A 188 -6.48 8.39 7.23
C PHE A 188 -5.60 7.51 8.10
N VAL A 189 -4.29 7.49 7.85
CA VAL A 189 -3.37 6.65 8.64
C VAL A 189 -3.34 7.04 10.13
N TRP A 190 -3.59 8.32 10.45
CA TRP A 190 -3.68 8.75 11.85
C TRP A 190 -4.93 8.25 12.56
N GLN A 191 -6.05 8.10 11.85
CA GLN A 191 -7.24 7.43 12.40
C GLN A 191 -6.94 5.96 12.70
N ASP A 192 -6.22 5.28 11.79
CA ASP A 192 -5.88 3.86 11.94
C ASP A 192 -4.84 3.61 13.02
N TYR A 193 -3.95 4.58 13.28
CA TYR A 193 -2.79 4.41 14.15
C TYR A 193 -3.12 3.78 15.51
N SER A 194 -4.13 4.31 16.20
CA SER A 194 -4.50 3.84 17.53
C SER A 194 -5.03 2.40 17.50
N ILE A 195 -5.74 2.02 16.44
CA ILE A 195 -6.25 0.67 16.24
C ILE A 195 -5.11 -0.28 15.89
N LEU A 196 -4.33 0.03 14.86
CA LEU A 196 -3.23 -0.83 14.38
C LEU A 196 -2.14 -1.05 15.43
N THR A 197 -1.93 -0.08 16.33
CA THR A 197 -0.95 -0.20 17.41
C THR A 197 -1.43 -1.06 18.58
N LEU A 198 -2.75 -1.23 18.74
CA LEU A 198 -3.35 -1.92 19.89
C LEU A 198 -4.08 -3.23 19.52
N ILE A 199 -4.33 -3.46 18.23
CA ILE A 199 -5.11 -4.59 17.75
C ILE A 199 -4.45 -5.93 18.10
N LYS A 200 -5.28 -6.89 18.52
CA LYS A 200 -4.87 -8.28 18.75
C LYS A 200 -5.85 -9.20 18.06
N PHE A 201 -5.37 -9.97 17.08
CA PHE A 201 -6.21 -10.92 16.37
C PHE A 201 -6.61 -12.09 17.27
N ARG A 202 -7.87 -12.51 17.14
CA ARG A 202 -8.41 -13.71 17.77
C ARG A 202 -8.97 -14.63 16.70
N GLN A 203 -8.57 -15.89 16.72
CA GLN A 203 -9.10 -16.87 15.77
C GLN A 203 -10.59 -17.16 16.07
N GLY A 204 -11.38 -17.36 15.02
CA GLY A 204 -12.78 -17.78 15.13
C GLY A 204 -13.79 -16.65 15.37
N THR A 205 -13.39 -15.39 15.20
CA THR A 205 -14.27 -14.22 15.40
C THR A 205 -14.69 -13.53 14.11
N LEU A 206 -14.33 -14.06 12.93
CA LEU A 206 -14.73 -13.50 11.64
C LEU A 206 -16.23 -13.69 11.42
N THR A 207 -16.84 -12.68 10.83
CA THR A 207 -18.26 -12.62 10.49
C THR A 207 -18.46 -12.73 8.97
N LYS A 208 -19.72 -12.69 8.51
CA LYS A 208 -20.05 -12.78 7.07
C LYS A 208 -19.51 -11.59 6.27
N SER A 209 -19.37 -10.39 6.85
CA SER A 209 -18.81 -9.23 6.16
C SER A 209 -17.31 -9.34 5.96
N ASP A 210 -16.62 -10.15 6.77
CA ASP A 210 -15.16 -10.31 6.72
C ASP A 210 -14.66 -11.27 5.63
N LYS A 211 -15.50 -11.61 4.64
CA LYS A 211 -15.12 -12.54 3.55
C LYS A 211 -13.87 -12.10 2.79
N PRO A 212 -13.72 -10.82 2.36
CA PRO A 212 -12.47 -10.34 1.77
C PRO A 212 -11.25 -10.57 2.67
N LEU A 213 -11.35 -10.13 3.93
CA LEU A 213 -10.28 -10.28 4.92
C LEU A 213 -9.92 -11.76 5.16
N ALA A 214 -10.92 -12.64 5.33
CA ALA A 214 -10.71 -14.07 5.51
C ALA A 214 -9.90 -14.68 4.37
N LYS A 215 -10.25 -14.34 3.12
CA LYS A 215 -9.53 -14.80 1.93
C LYS A 215 -8.10 -14.27 1.88
N PHE A 216 -7.85 -13.06 2.35
CA PHE A 216 -6.50 -12.51 2.47
C PHE A 216 -5.67 -13.17 3.56
N LEU A 217 -6.26 -13.49 4.71
CA LEU A 217 -5.58 -14.25 5.76
C LEU A 217 -5.16 -15.64 5.26
N ASP A 218 -6.00 -16.30 4.46
CA ASP A 218 -5.64 -17.55 3.79
C ASP A 218 -4.56 -17.34 2.72
N HIS A 219 -4.60 -16.22 1.99
CA HIS A 219 -3.57 -15.86 1.03
C HIS A 219 -2.20 -15.68 1.72
N ILE A 220 -2.12 -14.91 2.82
CA ILE A 220 -0.88 -14.71 3.58
C ILE A 220 -0.39 -16.01 4.20
N ARG A 221 -1.29 -16.85 4.74
CA ARG A 221 -0.91 -18.14 5.34
C ARG A 221 -0.15 -19.03 4.35
N ASN A 222 -0.52 -18.97 3.07
CA ASN A 222 0.09 -19.74 1.99
C ASN A 222 1.19 -18.96 1.23
N TYR A 223 1.51 -17.74 1.65
CA TYR A 223 2.52 -16.92 0.97
C TYR A 223 3.92 -17.54 1.11
N PRO A 224 4.75 -17.58 0.04
CA PRO A 224 6.08 -18.19 0.11
C PRO A 224 6.96 -17.58 1.19
N ARG A 225 7.74 -18.43 1.86
CA ARG A 225 8.70 -18.03 2.90
C ARG A 225 10.11 -18.40 2.45
N ALA A 226 11.05 -17.50 2.66
CA ALA A 226 12.45 -17.73 2.37
C ALA A 226 13.33 -17.18 3.50
N HIS A 227 14.46 -17.85 3.75
CA HIS A 227 15.49 -17.36 4.66
C HIS A 227 16.88 -17.72 4.11
N PRO A 228 17.27 -17.15 2.95
CA PRO A 228 18.51 -17.54 2.27
C PRO A 228 19.78 -17.12 3.04
N ALA A 229 19.65 -16.16 3.97
CA ALA A 229 20.73 -15.74 4.85
C ALA A 229 20.91 -16.64 6.10
N ALA A 230 20.12 -17.69 6.29
CA ALA A 230 20.14 -18.50 7.53
C ALA A 230 21.56 -19.00 7.89
N ASP A 231 22.33 -19.46 6.90
CA ASP A 231 23.69 -19.95 7.10
C ASP A 231 24.72 -18.86 7.45
N PHE A 232 24.37 -17.58 7.25
CA PHE A 232 25.22 -16.41 7.47
C PHE A 232 25.01 -15.76 8.85
N LEU A 233 23.96 -16.14 9.60
CA LEU A 233 23.56 -15.51 10.88
C LEU A 233 24.05 -16.28 12.12
N ARG A 234 25.14 -17.05 12.01
CA ARG A 234 25.66 -17.90 13.10
C ARG A 234 26.32 -17.11 14.23
#